data_AF-A0A6A8MLZ7-F1
#
_entry.id   AF-A0A6A8MLZ7-F1
#
_cell.length_a   1.000
_cell.length_b   1.000
_cell.length_c   1.000
_cell.angle_alpha   90.00
_cell.angle_beta   90.00
_cell.angle_gamma   90.00
#
_symmetry.space_group_name_H-M   'P 1'
#
loop_
_entity.id
_entity.type
_entity.pdbx_description
1 polymer ?
#
loop_
_entity_poly.entity_id
_entity_poly.type
_entity_poly.pdbx_seq_one_letter_code
_entity_poly.pdbx_strand_id
1 'polypeptide(L)'
;MPLTNNVIIKLNEITTMIEDKSNLKEQEIEEIKSIFRDILKSGERYDVDDIESWFENEGSWSNKASRIRVINLSHYIQDKYEQTARLRIITDD
;
A
#
# COMPACT_ATOMS: atom_id res chain seq x y z
N MET A 1 -2.52 9.44 11.29
CA MET A 1 -2.35 10.84 10.81
C MET A 1 -3.02 10.87 9.45
N PRO A 2 -3.88 11.83 9.10
CA PRO A 2 -4.63 11.75 7.85
C PRO A 2 -3.69 11.52 6.67
N LEU A 3 -4.11 10.66 5.74
CA LEU A 3 -3.34 10.35 4.53
C LEU A 3 -2.99 11.64 3.79
N THR A 4 -1.73 11.79 3.40
CA THR A 4 -1.30 12.93 2.61
C THR A 4 -1.90 12.85 1.19
N ASN A 5 -2.02 13.99 0.52
CA ASN A 5 -2.54 14.02 -0.86
C ASN A 5 -1.73 13.13 -1.80
N ASN A 6 -0.40 13.04 -1.59
CA ASN A 6 0.47 12.17 -2.39
C ASN A 6 0.13 10.69 -2.20
N VAL A 7 -0.12 10.27 -0.94
CA VAL A 7 -0.56 8.90 -0.65
C VAL A 7 -1.92 8.63 -1.31
N ILE A 8 -2.88 9.57 -1.20
CA ILE A 8 -4.21 9.43 -1.81
C ILE A 8 -4.11 9.28 -3.34
N ILE A 9 -3.23 10.04 -4.02
CA ILE A 9 -3.00 9.90 -5.46
C ILE A 9 -2.53 8.48 -5.80
N LYS A 10 -1.62 7.91 -5.00
CA LYS A 10 -1.13 6.54 -5.20
C LYS A 10 -2.19 5.48 -4.92
N LEU A 11 -3.10 5.70 -3.99
CA LEU A 11 -4.23 4.80 -3.76
C LEU A 11 -5.25 4.86 -4.89
N ASN A 12 -5.48 6.04 -5.46
CA ASN A 12 -6.27 6.19 -6.68
C ASN A 12 -5.61 5.46 -7.86
N GLU A 13 -4.30 5.54 -8.01
CA GLU A 13 -3.55 4.80 -9.03
C GLU A 13 -3.85 3.30 -8.94
N ILE A 14 -3.73 2.70 -7.75
CA ILE A 14 -4.13 1.29 -7.51
C ILE A 14 -5.58 1.04 -7.96
N THR A 15 -6.51 1.89 -7.54
CA THR A 15 -7.94 1.69 -7.82
C THR A 15 -8.27 1.80 -9.31
N THR A 16 -7.58 2.67 -10.05
CA THR A 16 -7.78 2.86 -11.49
C THR A 16 -7.11 1.78 -12.33
N MET A 17 -5.99 1.23 -11.87
CA MET A 17 -5.22 0.20 -12.56
C MET A 17 -5.91 -1.18 -12.45
N ILE A 18 -6.57 -1.48 -11.34
CA ILE A 18 -7.25 -2.76 -11.13
C ILE A 18 -8.66 -2.74 -11.74
N GLU A 19 -8.80 -3.42 -12.87
CA GLU A 19 -10.08 -3.60 -13.55
C GLU A 19 -11.02 -4.53 -12.76
N ASP A 20 -10.56 -5.75 -12.42
CA ASP A 20 -11.34 -6.74 -11.66
C ASP A 20 -10.86 -6.82 -10.21
N LYS A 21 -11.51 -6.02 -9.35
CA LYS A 21 -11.23 -5.98 -7.91
C LYS A 21 -11.72 -7.22 -7.15
N SER A 22 -12.40 -8.16 -7.82
CA SER A 22 -12.83 -9.41 -7.19
C SER A 22 -11.79 -10.52 -7.27
N ASN A 23 -10.82 -10.41 -8.19
CA ASN A 23 -9.80 -11.42 -8.43
C ASN A 23 -8.47 -10.81 -8.88
N LEU A 24 -7.63 -10.48 -7.91
CA LEU A 24 -6.32 -9.87 -8.15
C LEU A 24 -5.34 -10.86 -8.80
N LYS A 25 -4.82 -10.50 -9.97
CA LYS A 25 -3.79 -11.24 -10.71
C LYS A 25 -2.41 -11.03 -10.08
N GLU A 26 -1.49 -11.95 -10.32
CA GLU A 26 -0.13 -11.87 -9.75
C GLU A 26 0.61 -10.60 -10.19
N GLN A 27 0.45 -10.19 -11.46
CA GLN A 27 1.05 -8.95 -11.96
C GLN A 27 0.51 -7.72 -11.22
N GLU A 28 -0.81 -7.65 -11.04
CA GLU A 28 -1.47 -6.56 -10.31
C GLU A 28 -0.99 -6.47 -8.86
N ILE A 29 -0.74 -7.62 -8.24
CA ILE A 29 -0.17 -7.69 -6.88
C ILE A 29 1.24 -7.13 -6.81
N GLU A 30 2.09 -7.43 -7.80
CA GLU A 30 3.44 -6.87 -7.87
C GLU A 30 3.41 -5.35 -8.12
N GLU A 31 2.48 -4.87 -8.94
CA GLU A 31 2.27 -3.43 -9.18
C GLU A 31 1.79 -2.72 -7.90
N ILE A 32 0.82 -3.28 -7.18
CA ILE A 32 0.36 -2.78 -5.87
C ILE A 32 1.53 -2.71 -4.87
N LYS A 33 2.35 -3.76 -4.78
CA LYS A 33 3.55 -3.77 -3.94
C LYS A 33 4.53 -2.66 -4.33
N SER A 34 4.71 -2.42 -5.64
CA SER A 34 5.59 -1.36 -6.14
C SER A 34 5.08 0.01 -5.70
N ILE A 35 3.78 0.27 -5.85
CA ILE A 35 3.18 1.54 -5.46
C ILE A 35 3.39 1.83 -3.96
N PHE A 36 3.15 0.84 -3.09
CA PHE A 36 3.42 1.01 -1.65
C PHE A 36 4.90 1.24 -1.33
N ARG A 37 5.82 0.58 -2.04
CA ARG A 37 7.27 0.82 -1.88
C ARG A 37 7.63 2.24 -2.31
N ASP A 38 7.04 2.75 -3.38
CA ASP A 38 7.36 4.06 -3.91
C ASP A 38 6.88 5.18 -2.98
N ILE A 39 5.72 5.00 -2.33
CA ILE A 39 5.27 5.87 -1.23
C ILE A 39 6.34 5.96 -0.14
N LEU A 40 6.85 4.82 0.34
CA LEU A 40 7.84 4.81 1.42
C LEU A 40 9.19 5.39 0.97
N LYS A 41 9.61 5.10 -0.27
CA LYS A 41 10.85 5.65 -0.85
C LYS A 41 10.80 7.17 -1.04
N SER A 42 9.63 7.77 -1.24
CA SER A 42 9.49 9.22 -1.31
C SER A 42 9.54 9.90 0.07
N GLY A 43 9.69 9.13 1.15
CA GLY A 43 9.72 9.63 2.53
C GLY A 43 8.32 9.83 3.14
N GLU A 44 7.27 9.51 2.39
CA GLU A 44 5.89 9.52 2.89
C GLU A 44 5.66 8.33 3.83
N ARG A 45 4.63 8.46 4.67
CA ARG A 45 4.19 7.41 5.59
C ARG A 45 2.67 7.28 5.53
N TYR A 46 2.18 6.10 5.82
CA TYR A 46 0.77 5.81 5.97
C TYR A 46 0.55 4.94 7.21
N ASP A 47 -0.62 5.10 7.82
CA ASP A 47 -1.13 4.15 8.81
C ASP A 47 -1.91 3.06 8.07
N VAL A 48 -1.75 1.79 8.48
CA VAL A 48 -2.46 0.67 7.87
C VAL A 48 -3.97 0.80 8.09
N ASP A 49 -4.39 1.33 9.24
CA ASP A 49 -5.82 1.55 9.56
C ASP A 49 -6.43 2.62 8.64
N ASP A 50 -5.63 3.64 8.27
CA ASP A 50 -6.04 4.68 7.32
C ASP A 50 -6.14 4.11 5.89
N ILE A 51 -5.26 3.16 5.51
CA ILE A 51 -5.36 2.44 4.23
C ILE A 51 -6.62 1.57 4.19
N GLU A 52 -6.90 0.82 5.26
CA GLU A 52 -8.11 0.01 5.38
C GLU A 52 -9.35 0.89 5.22
N SER A 53 -9.44 1.96 6.02
CA SER A 53 -10.55 2.91 5.97
C SER A 53 -10.72 3.53 4.58
N TRP A 54 -9.63 3.81 3.86
CA TRP A 54 -9.70 4.36 2.51
C TRP A 54 -10.34 3.37 1.52
N PHE A 55 -9.89 2.13 1.48
CA PHE A 55 -10.44 1.10 0.58
C PHE A 55 -11.87 0.69 0.94
N GLU A 56 -12.25 0.78 2.22
CA GLU A 56 -13.64 0.57 2.63
C GLU A 56 -14.59 1.67 2.15
N ASN A 57 -14.11 2.92 2.14
CA ASN A 57 -14.93 4.09 1.81
C ASN A 57 -14.91 4.49 0.32
N GLU A 58 -13.91 4.07 -0.46
CA GLU A 58 -13.81 4.41 -1.89
C GLU A 58 -14.98 3.85 -2.72
N GLY A 59 -15.51 2.69 -2.33
CA GLY A 59 -16.79 2.16 -2.84
C GLY A 59 -16.70 1.19 -4.02
N SER A 60 -15.60 1.16 -4.78
CA SER A 60 -15.43 0.18 -5.87
C SER A 60 -14.83 -1.16 -5.40
N TRP A 61 -14.14 -1.15 -4.26
CA TRP A 61 -13.54 -2.35 -3.65
C TRP A 61 -14.52 -3.15 -2.80
N SER A 62 -15.57 -3.70 -3.40
CA SER A 62 -16.62 -4.43 -2.66
C SER A 62 -16.19 -5.81 -2.14
N ASN A 63 -15.24 -6.48 -2.79
CA ASN A 63 -14.75 -7.80 -2.38
C ASN A 63 -13.85 -7.70 -1.14
N LYS A 64 -14.32 -8.26 -0.02
CA LYS A 64 -13.61 -8.24 1.27
C LYS A 64 -12.25 -8.94 1.22
N ALA A 65 -12.14 -10.07 0.52
CA ALA A 65 -10.88 -10.81 0.44
C ALA A 65 -9.81 -10.02 -0.32
N SER A 66 -10.19 -9.37 -1.42
CA SER A 66 -9.31 -8.47 -2.16
C SER A 66 -8.88 -7.27 -1.31
N ARG A 67 -9.80 -6.62 -0.57
CA ARG A 67 -9.45 -5.53 0.36
C ARG A 67 -8.41 -5.97 1.39
N ILE A 68 -8.70 -7.07 2.10
CA ILE A 68 -7.78 -7.65 3.10
C ILE A 68 -6.42 -7.95 2.47
N ARG A 69 -6.39 -8.47 1.24
CA ARG A 69 -5.14 -8.75 0.53
C ARG A 69 -4.33 -7.48 0.31
N VAL A 70 -4.94 -6.40 -0.17
CA VAL A 70 -4.26 -5.11 -0.38
C VAL A 70 -3.75 -4.51 0.94
N ILE A 71 -4.55 -4.56 2.00
CA ILE A 71 -4.16 -4.09 3.34
C ILE A 71 -2.96 -4.90 3.88
N ASN A 72 -2.98 -6.23 3.72
CA ASN A 72 -1.85 -7.06 4.12
C ASN A 72 -0.58 -6.77 3.31
N LEU A 73 -0.72 -6.42 2.03
CA LEU A 73 0.41 -6.01 1.20
C LEU A 73 1.01 -4.68 1.68
N SER A 74 0.18 -3.70 2.05
CA SER A 74 0.66 -2.41 2.56
C SER A 74 1.46 -2.60 3.85
N HIS A 75 0.91 -3.37 4.80
CA HIS A 75 1.58 -3.70 6.06
C HIS A 75 2.90 -4.44 5.84
N TYR A 76 2.90 -5.51 5.02
CA TYR A 76 4.11 -6.26 4.72
C TYR A 76 5.22 -5.38 4.11
N ILE A 77 4.86 -4.48 3.19
CA ILE A 77 5.81 -3.60 2.52
C ILE A 77 6.38 -2.57 3.50
N GLN A 78 5.53 -2.00 4.36
CA GLN A 78 5.96 -1.09 5.43
C GLN A 78 6.96 -1.76 6.36
N ASP A 79 6.62 -2.93 6.91
CA ASP A 79 7.50 -3.70 7.80
C ASP A 79 8.85 -4.01 7.17
N LYS A 80 8.86 -4.46 5.90
CA LYS A 80 10.10 -4.78 5.18
C LYS A 80 10.95 -3.56 4.92
N TYR A 81 10.33 -2.43 4.59
CA TYR A 81 11.05 -1.18 4.38
C TYR A 81 11.70 -0.70 5.68
N GLU A 82 10.98 -0.74 6.80
CA GLU A 82 11.52 -0.34 8.10
C GLU A 82 12.65 -1.26 8.58
N GLN A 83 12.50 -2.57 8.44
CA GLN A 83 13.57 -3.53 8.76
C GLN A 83 14.84 -3.22 7.97
N THR A 84 14.71 -2.94 6.67
CA THR A 84 15.84 -2.59 5.81
C THR A 84 16.47 -1.26 6.22
N ALA A 85 15.68 -0.25 6.56
CA ALA A 85 16.17 1.05 7.01
C ALA A 85 16.94 0.93 8.33
N ARG A 86 16.44 0.13 9.29
CA ARG A 86 17.13 -0.13 10.56
C ARG A 86 18.49 -0.80 10.35
N LEU A 87 18.58 -1.77 9.44
CA LEU A 87 19.84 -2.45 9.12
C LEU A 87 20.90 -1.50 8.54
N ARG A 88 20.49 -0.53 7.70
CA ARG A 88 21.42 0.46 7.13
C ARG A 88 22.06 1.36 8.19
N ILE A 89 21.30 1.75 9.20
CA ILE A 89 21.81 2.59 10.30
C ILE A 89 22.87 1.84 11.11
N ILE A 90 22.69 0.54 11.34
CA ILE A 90 23.65 -0.29 12.11
C ILE A 90 24.96 -0.49 11.35
N THR A 91 24.96 -0.49 10.02
CA THR A 91 26.18 -0.69 9.22
C THR A 91 27.03 0.57 9.03
N ASP A 92 26.50 1.75 9.35
CA ASP A 92 27.18 3.04 9.17
C ASP A 92 27.92 3.51 10.44
N ASP A 93 27.91 2.73 11.52
CA ASP A 93 28.70 2.89 12.77
C ASP A 93 29.90 1.91 12.82
#